data_AF-A0A7W0PW99-F1
#
_entry.id   AF-A0A7W0PW99-F1
#
_cell.length_a   1.000
_cell.length_b   1.000
_cell.length_c   1.000
_cell.angle_alpha   90.00
_cell.angle_beta   90.00
_cell.angle_gamma   90.00
#
_symmetry.space_group_name_H-M   'P 1'
#
loop_
_entity.id
_entity.type
_entity.pdbx_description
1 polymer ?
#
loop_
_entity_poly.entity_id
_entity_poly.type
_entity_poly.pdbx_seq_one_letter_code
_entity_poly.pdbx_strand_id
1 'polypeptide(L)'
;MSDEAPAERRPQEGPENRGGDRERGDRDDRIHSLERVVEHPVALHSSSITVYADVIRYRELFGSLFRRDLRAKYRGSVLGLVWSLLHPLVLMAVYLLVFSLLWRVAEVGSGDYWLFLLCGLPAWVFFATAAQASSRSLLENANLIRKVRFPRQLVPLSIVATHLVGFAVMLVVVVVLSLLRIPEARDTVWLAFPLGALFACMVAGVALAIASLNALFRDVEHLLTALLLPWFFLTPILYSLDQLPGVADYPAAEFAIHWVNFLTPPIEAMRDVLFFGELPRLSETIYVAVAAVVALGAGSFVFSRSDDRIAVEV
;
A
#
# COMPACT_ATOMS: atom_id res chain seq x y z
N MET A 1 93.76 18.29 31.42
CA MET A 1 94.40 17.12 30.80
C MET A 1 94.70 16.14 31.91
N SER A 2 94.22 14.93 32.02
CA SER A 2 93.22 14.09 31.33
C SER A 2 93.03 12.92 32.31
N ASP A 3 91.83 12.74 32.85
CA ASP A 3 90.87 11.69 32.44
C ASP A 3 91.21 10.32 33.05
N GLU A 4 90.57 10.03 34.19
CA GLU A 4 90.54 8.75 34.89
C GLU A 4 89.23 8.06 34.49
N ALA A 5 89.32 6.90 33.80
CA ALA A 5 88.17 6.13 33.35
C ALA A 5 87.50 5.36 34.50
N PRO A 6 86.16 5.26 34.52
CA PRO A 6 85.48 4.22 35.28
C PRO A 6 84.68 3.24 34.41
N ALA A 7 84.96 1.96 34.68
CA ALA A 7 84.22 0.73 34.46
C ALA A 7 82.78 0.79 33.88
N GLU A 8 82.62 0.13 32.72
CA GLU A 8 81.37 -0.35 32.13
C GLU A 8 80.57 -1.23 33.11
N ARG A 9 79.32 -0.85 33.40
CA ARG A 9 78.30 -1.75 33.97
C ARG A 9 77.42 -2.27 32.85
N ARG A 10 77.36 -3.60 32.69
CA ARG A 10 76.37 -4.26 31.82
C ARG A 10 74.96 -4.12 32.43
N PRO A 11 73.91 -3.89 31.63
CA PRO A 11 72.54 -3.99 32.10
C PRO A 11 72.16 -5.45 32.36
N GLN A 12 71.49 -5.71 33.48
CA GLN A 12 70.80 -6.98 33.74
C GLN A 12 69.52 -7.02 32.90
N GLU A 13 69.38 -8.02 32.04
CA GLU A 13 68.11 -8.34 31.38
C GLU A 13 67.13 -8.88 32.44
N GLY A 14 66.02 -8.16 32.64
CA GLY A 14 64.91 -8.62 33.48
C GLY A 14 64.14 -9.76 32.80
N PRO A 15 63.38 -10.57 33.57
CA PRO A 15 62.71 -11.75 33.05
C PRO A 15 61.66 -11.35 32.00
N GLU A 16 61.81 -11.92 30.81
CA GLU A 16 60.93 -11.76 29.66
C GLU A 16 59.50 -12.18 30.03
N ASN A 17 58.58 -11.22 30.09
CA ASN A 17 57.17 -11.42 30.44
C ASN A 17 56.42 -12.12 29.28
N ARG A 18 56.63 -13.43 29.11
CA ARG A 18 55.98 -14.27 28.07
C ARG A 18 54.52 -14.66 28.40
N GLY A 19 53.94 -14.12 29.46
CA GLY A 19 52.57 -14.45 29.90
C GLY A 19 51.46 -13.67 29.20
N GLY A 20 51.71 -12.40 28.88
CA GLY A 20 50.68 -11.49 28.33
C GLY A 20 50.26 -11.80 26.90
N ASP A 21 51.17 -12.31 26.06
CA ASP A 21 50.89 -12.56 24.65
C ASP A 21 49.98 -13.78 24.42
N ARG A 22 50.02 -14.77 25.31
CA ARG A 22 49.15 -15.96 25.23
C ARG A 22 47.71 -15.64 25.59
N GLU A 23 47.48 -14.79 26.59
CA GLU A 23 46.14 -14.35 26.97
C GLU A 23 45.52 -13.40 25.93
N ARG A 24 46.35 -12.62 25.22
CA ARG A 24 45.89 -11.74 24.14
C ARG A 24 45.44 -12.54 22.91
N GLY A 25 46.21 -13.53 22.48
CA GLY A 25 45.85 -14.42 21.37
C GLY A 25 44.55 -15.19 21.63
N ASP A 26 44.39 -15.75 22.82
CA ASP A 26 43.19 -16.51 23.21
C ASP A 26 41.94 -15.62 23.42
N ARG A 27 42.12 -14.30 23.51
CA ARG A 27 41.02 -13.31 23.53
C ARG A 27 40.62 -12.89 22.12
N ASP A 28 41.58 -12.62 21.24
CA ASP A 28 41.32 -12.30 19.84
C ASP A 28 40.72 -13.49 19.09
N ASP A 29 41.21 -14.71 19.34
CA ASP A 29 40.64 -15.94 18.77
C ASP A 29 39.19 -16.16 19.23
N ARG A 30 38.88 -15.81 20.50
CA ARG A 30 37.51 -15.85 21.01
C ARG A 30 36.62 -14.77 20.39
N ILE A 31 37.11 -13.55 20.19
CA ILE A 31 36.37 -12.49 19.51
C ILE A 31 36.06 -12.90 18.06
N HIS A 32 37.04 -13.44 17.33
CA HIS A 32 36.84 -13.93 15.97
C HIS A 32 35.97 -15.19 15.88
N SER A 33 35.93 -16.01 16.94
CA SER A 33 34.99 -17.13 17.03
C SER A 33 33.56 -16.66 17.31
N LEU A 34 33.39 -15.56 18.05
CA LEU A 34 32.08 -14.97 18.33
C LEU A 34 31.54 -14.17 17.14
N GLU A 35 32.40 -13.48 16.37
CA GLU A 35 32.02 -12.87 15.08
C GLU A 35 31.53 -13.92 14.08
N ARG A 36 32.21 -15.07 14.00
CA ARG A 36 31.85 -16.15 13.06
C ARG A 36 30.50 -16.82 13.36
N VAL A 37 29.98 -16.74 14.58
CA VAL A 37 28.69 -17.36 14.96
C VAL A 37 27.51 -16.41 14.68
N VAL A 38 27.75 -15.11 14.48
CA VAL A 38 26.69 -14.12 14.21
C VAL A 38 26.37 -13.99 12.71
N GLU A 39 27.24 -14.48 11.83
CA GLU A 39 26.97 -14.57 10.40
C GLU A 39 26.24 -15.86 10.04
N HIS A 40 24.99 -16.00 10.49
CA HIS A 40 24.03 -16.74 9.68
C HIS A 40 23.47 -15.78 8.64
N PRO A 41 23.95 -15.78 7.39
CA PRO A 41 23.26 -15.12 6.31
C PRO A 41 21.98 -15.91 6.08
N VAL A 42 20.91 -15.57 6.81
CA VAL A 42 19.57 -15.83 6.29
C VAL A 42 19.50 -14.97 5.04
N ALA A 43 19.90 -15.55 3.91
CA ALA A 43 19.67 -14.99 2.60
C ALA A 43 18.15 -14.86 2.50
N LEU A 44 17.64 -13.65 2.70
CA LEU A 44 16.26 -13.31 2.39
C LEU A 44 16.17 -13.25 0.86
N HIS A 45 16.41 -14.38 0.19
CA HIS A 45 16.15 -14.52 -1.23
C HIS A 45 14.62 -14.51 -1.35
N SER A 46 14.06 -13.32 -1.56
CA SER A 46 12.63 -13.11 -1.72
C SER A 46 12.22 -13.67 -3.09
N SER A 47 11.98 -14.98 -3.13
CA SER A 47 11.29 -15.57 -4.27
C SER A 47 9.92 -14.86 -4.40
N SER A 48 9.45 -14.54 -5.60
CA SER A 48 8.25 -13.68 -5.78
C SER A 48 6.99 -14.21 -5.06
N ILE A 49 6.94 -15.51 -4.73
CA ILE A 49 5.86 -16.14 -3.95
C ILE A 49 5.98 -15.83 -2.44
N THR A 50 7.19 -15.56 -1.91
CA THR A 50 7.39 -15.31 -0.48
C THR A 50 6.99 -13.90 -0.05
N VAL A 51 6.89 -12.94 -0.98
CA VAL A 51 6.62 -11.52 -0.67
C VAL A 51 5.35 -11.36 0.18
N TYR A 52 4.24 -11.98 -0.23
CA TYR A 52 2.98 -11.91 0.51
C TYR A 52 2.91 -12.95 1.65
N ALA A 53 3.60 -14.09 1.52
CA ALA A 53 3.70 -15.08 2.60
C ALA A 53 4.39 -14.50 3.85
N ASP A 54 5.32 -13.56 3.67
CA ASP A 54 6.00 -12.86 4.75
C ASP A 54 5.04 -12.03 5.61
N VAL A 55 3.91 -11.56 5.06
CA VAL A 55 2.87 -10.87 5.86
C VAL A 55 2.31 -11.81 6.93
N ILE A 56 2.12 -13.08 6.58
CA ILE A 56 1.63 -14.11 7.50
C ILE A 56 2.74 -14.57 8.44
N ARG A 57 3.95 -14.78 7.92
CA ARG A 57 5.12 -15.21 8.71
C ARG A 57 5.52 -14.18 9.78
N TYR A 58 5.45 -12.90 9.44
CA TYR A 58 5.80 -11.77 10.31
C TYR A 58 4.55 -11.01 10.80
N ARG A 59 3.45 -11.73 11.05
CA ARG A 59 2.15 -11.15 11.46
C ARG A 59 2.22 -10.21 12.67
N GLU A 60 3.12 -10.47 13.61
CA GLU A 60 3.29 -9.64 14.81
C GLU A 60 3.92 -8.29 14.47
N LEU A 61 4.95 -8.29 13.62
CA LEU A 61 5.58 -7.08 13.12
C LEU A 61 4.62 -6.30 12.23
N PHE A 62 3.94 -6.99 11.29
CA PHE A 62 2.91 -6.39 10.45
C PHE A 62 1.81 -5.75 11.30
N GLY A 63 1.31 -6.47 12.32
CA GLY A 63 0.32 -5.96 13.25
C GLY A 63 0.81 -4.75 14.05
N SER A 64 2.09 -4.71 14.43
CA SER A 64 2.71 -3.56 15.09
C SER A 64 2.76 -2.34 14.18
N LEU A 65 3.24 -2.50 12.93
CA LEU A 65 3.28 -1.44 11.92
C LEU A 65 1.87 -0.93 11.63
N PHE A 66 0.92 -1.82 11.33
CA PHE A 66 -0.47 -1.48 11.10
C PHE A 66 -1.08 -0.70 12.28
N ARG A 67 -0.92 -1.18 13.52
CA ARG A 67 -1.46 -0.47 14.69
C ARG A 67 -0.80 0.89 14.89
N ARG A 68 0.50 1.01 14.63
CA ARG A 68 1.23 2.28 14.70
C ARG A 68 0.70 3.26 13.67
N ASP A 69 0.55 2.83 12.43
CA ASP A 69 0.10 3.67 11.31
C ASP A 69 -1.39 4.04 11.47
N LEU A 70 -2.22 3.10 11.92
CA LEU A 70 -3.63 3.33 12.27
C LEU A 70 -3.76 4.35 13.40
N ARG A 71 -2.95 4.21 14.46
CA ARG A 71 -2.91 5.20 15.54
C ARG A 71 -2.43 6.54 14.99
N ALA A 72 -1.36 6.59 14.21
CA ALA A 72 -0.85 7.85 13.66
C ALA A 72 -1.92 8.58 12.83
N LYS A 73 -2.68 7.85 12.02
CA LYS A 73 -3.78 8.40 11.19
C LYS A 73 -4.95 8.95 12.02
N TYR A 74 -5.26 8.34 13.16
CA TYR A 74 -6.41 8.72 13.98
C TYR A 74 -6.05 9.43 15.31
N ARG A 75 -4.76 9.63 15.61
CA ARG A 75 -4.28 10.25 16.84
C ARG A 75 -4.59 11.75 16.83
N GLY A 76 -5.07 12.27 17.96
CA GLY A 76 -5.29 13.71 18.14
C GLY A 76 -6.61 14.23 17.56
N SER A 77 -7.49 13.36 17.06
CA SER A 77 -8.82 13.75 16.60
C SER A 77 -9.89 13.20 17.54
N VAL A 78 -10.72 14.09 18.10
CA VAL A 78 -11.89 13.74 18.94
C VAL A 78 -12.87 12.81 18.21
N LEU A 79 -12.82 12.83 16.87
CA LEU A 79 -13.73 12.12 15.97
C LEU A 79 -13.08 10.96 15.20
N GLY A 80 -11.74 10.76 15.31
CA GLY A 80 -10.99 9.60 14.78
C GLY A 80 -11.50 9.02 13.46
N LEU A 81 -12.22 7.90 13.54
CA LEU A 81 -12.79 7.16 12.41
C LEU A 81 -13.81 7.96 11.58
N VAL A 82 -14.54 8.89 12.20
CA VAL A 82 -15.53 9.75 11.53
C VAL A 82 -14.89 10.61 10.45
N TRP A 83 -13.60 10.98 10.56
CA TRP A 83 -12.92 11.73 9.50
C TRP A 83 -12.76 10.94 8.20
N SER A 84 -12.57 9.61 8.29
CA SER A 84 -12.54 8.75 7.12
C SER A 84 -13.89 8.67 6.41
N LEU A 85 -14.99 8.90 7.13
CA LEU A 85 -16.35 9.00 6.58
C LEU A 85 -16.65 10.41 6.04
N LEU A 86 -16.19 11.44 6.76
CA LEU A 86 -16.51 12.83 6.46
C LEU A 86 -16.00 13.24 5.08
N HIS A 87 -14.78 12.84 4.70
CA HIS A 87 -14.21 13.23 3.42
C HIS A 87 -15.03 12.69 2.21
N PRO A 88 -15.33 11.38 2.10
CA PRO A 88 -16.24 10.88 1.07
C PRO A 88 -17.63 11.53 1.10
N LEU A 89 -18.19 11.79 2.29
CA LEU A 89 -19.52 12.41 2.41
C LEU A 89 -19.54 13.88 1.96
N VAL A 90 -18.48 14.64 2.27
CA VAL A 90 -18.32 16.02 1.80
C VAL A 90 -18.11 16.05 0.28
N LEU A 91 -17.25 15.18 -0.25
CA LEU A 91 -17.07 15.04 -1.70
C LEU A 91 -18.40 14.69 -2.40
N MET A 92 -19.14 13.71 -1.87
CA MET A 92 -20.47 13.36 -2.35
C MET A 92 -21.40 14.57 -2.32
N ALA A 93 -21.46 15.32 -1.22
CA ALA A 93 -22.33 16.50 -1.10
C ALA A 93 -21.98 17.58 -2.14
N VAL A 94 -20.68 17.82 -2.38
CA VAL A 94 -20.21 18.75 -3.41
C VAL A 94 -20.60 18.26 -4.80
N TYR A 95 -20.37 16.98 -5.13
CA TYR A 95 -20.75 16.43 -6.44
C TYR A 95 -22.27 16.39 -6.62
N LEU A 96 -23.03 16.07 -5.58
CA LEU A 96 -24.48 16.17 -5.60
C LEU A 96 -24.90 17.59 -5.93
N LEU A 97 -24.36 18.59 -5.23
CA LEU A 97 -24.67 19.99 -5.48
C LEU A 97 -24.32 20.40 -6.92
N VAL A 98 -23.13 20.06 -7.38
CA VAL A 98 -22.63 20.40 -8.73
C VAL A 98 -23.47 19.71 -9.81
N PHE A 99 -23.64 18.39 -9.78
CA PHE A 99 -24.30 17.64 -10.84
C PHE A 99 -25.84 17.69 -10.78
N SER A 100 -26.42 17.81 -9.59
CA SER A 100 -27.87 18.01 -9.43
C SER A 100 -28.29 19.42 -9.84
N LEU A 101 -27.53 20.46 -9.44
CA LEU A 101 -27.92 21.85 -9.68
C LEU A 101 -27.48 22.37 -11.06
N LEU A 102 -26.25 22.06 -11.51
CA LEU A 102 -25.71 22.62 -12.76
C LEU A 102 -26.04 21.79 -13.99
N TRP A 103 -26.02 20.46 -13.85
CA TRP A 103 -26.14 19.58 -15.01
C TRP A 103 -27.56 19.08 -15.24
N ARG A 104 -28.49 19.27 -14.27
CA ARG A 104 -29.83 18.66 -14.26
C ARG A 104 -29.73 17.27 -14.88
N VAL A 105 -28.85 16.40 -14.35
CA VAL A 105 -28.75 15.00 -14.80
C VAL A 105 -30.10 14.36 -14.51
N ALA A 106 -31.00 14.56 -15.45
CA ALA A 106 -32.26 13.90 -15.56
C ALA A 106 -31.89 12.44 -15.79
N GLU A 107 -32.46 11.55 -14.99
CA GLU A 107 -32.59 10.14 -15.34
C GLU A 107 -31.35 9.24 -15.14
N VAL A 108 -30.62 9.37 -14.04
CA VAL A 108 -30.39 8.11 -13.29
C VAL A 108 -31.77 7.80 -12.71
N GLY A 109 -32.48 6.83 -13.28
CA GLY A 109 -33.93 6.62 -13.14
C GLY A 109 -34.51 6.39 -11.74
N SER A 110 -33.79 6.73 -10.67
CA SER A 110 -34.22 6.69 -9.29
C SER A 110 -33.73 7.95 -8.57
N GLY A 111 -34.51 8.52 -7.67
CA GLY A 111 -34.18 9.72 -6.87
C GLY A 111 -32.98 9.56 -5.92
N ASP A 112 -32.12 8.57 -6.15
CA ASP A 112 -31.04 8.12 -5.28
C ASP A 112 -29.64 8.28 -5.93
N TYR A 113 -29.44 9.30 -6.77
CA TYR A 113 -28.11 9.64 -7.34
C TYR A 113 -27.01 9.78 -6.26
N TRP A 114 -27.37 10.25 -5.07
CA TRP A 114 -26.45 10.29 -3.92
C TRP A 114 -25.91 8.89 -3.56
N LEU A 115 -26.75 7.85 -3.63
CA LEU A 115 -26.38 6.46 -3.35
C LEU A 115 -25.56 5.87 -4.51
N PHE A 116 -25.90 6.22 -5.75
CA PHE A 116 -25.10 5.89 -6.93
C PHE A 116 -23.63 6.36 -6.78
N LEU A 117 -23.43 7.61 -6.35
CA LEU A 117 -22.10 8.16 -6.08
C LEU A 117 -21.39 7.40 -4.95
N LEU A 118 -22.11 7.10 -3.87
CA LEU A 118 -21.56 6.38 -2.72
C LEU A 118 -21.16 4.93 -3.02
N CYS A 119 -21.67 4.30 -4.08
CA CYS A 119 -21.24 2.95 -4.45
C CYS A 119 -19.83 2.95 -5.05
N GLY A 120 -19.45 3.97 -5.83
CA GLY A 120 -18.14 4.05 -6.49
C GLY A 120 -17.09 4.88 -5.74
N LEU A 121 -17.52 5.96 -5.06
CA LEU A 121 -16.62 6.92 -4.43
C LEU A 121 -15.70 6.31 -3.36
N PRO A 122 -16.16 5.39 -2.47
CA PRO A 122 -15.29 4.76 -1.47
C PRO A 122 -14.16 3.94 -2.09
N ALA A 123 -14.41 3.24 -3.19
CA ALA A 123 -13.39 2.44 -3.88
C ALA A 123 -12.31 3.35 -4.47
N TRP A 124 -12.72 4.45 -5.12
CA TRP A 124 -11.79 5.47 -5.61
C TRP A 124 -10.96 6.10 -4.49
N VAL A 125 -11.61 6.60 -3.43
CA VAL A 125 -10.93 7.24 -2.30
C VAL A 125 -9.96 6.27 -1.64
N PHE A 126 -10.33 5.00 -1.50
CA PHE A 126 -9.45 3.96 -0.98
C PHE A 126 -8.21 3.80 -1.85
N PHE A 127 -8.35 3.60 -3.16
CA PHE A 127 -7.22 3.49 -4.08
C PHE A 127 -6.33 4.73 -4.03
N ALA A 128 -6.90 5.92 -4.22
CA ALA A 128 -6.15 7.17 -4.30
C ALA A 128 -5.35 7.43 -3.02
N THR A 129 -5.99 7.27 -1.86
CA THR A 129 -5.34 7.52 -0.57
C THR A 129 -4.34 6.43 -0.18
N ALA A 130 -4.62 5.16 -0.49
CA ALA A 130 -3.68 4.07 -0.24
C ALA A 130 -2.45 4.17 -1.15
N ALA A 131 -2.63 4.38 -2.46
CA ALA A 131 -1.53 4.53 -3.41
C ALA A 131 -0.63 5.72 -3.05
N GLN A 132 -1.22 6.88 -2.73
CA GLN A 132 -0.49 8.08 -2.34
C GLN A 132 0.26 7.92 -1.02
N ALA A 133 -0.35 7.29 0.00
CA ALA A 133 0.32 7.09 1.28
C ALA A 133 1.40 5.99 1.19
N SER A 134 1.18 4.95 0.39
CA SER A 134 2.15 3.87 0.21
C SER A 134 3.37 4.33 -0.59
N SER A 135 3.22 5.23 -1.58
CA SER A 135 4.35 5.74 -2.38
C SER A 135 5.48 6.29 -1.53
N ARG A 136 5.16 7.10 -0.51
CA ARG A 136 6.11 7.73 0.41
C ARG A 136 6.55 6.83 1.58
N SER A 137 5.85 5.72 1.81
CA SER A 137 5.96 4.92 3.04
C SER A 137 7.37 4.37 3.32
N LEU A 138 8.11 3.96 2.28
CA LEU A 138 9.48 3.44 2.42
C LEU A 138 10.46 4.55 2.81
N LEU A 139 10.32 5.74 2.21
CA LEU A 139 11.16 6.89 2.51
C LEU A 139 10.87 7.44 3.92
N GLU A 140 9.60 7.53 4.32
CA GLU A 140 9.21 7.99 5.66
C GLU A 140 9.69 7.03 6.77
N ASN A 141 9.81 5.74 6.45
CA ASN A 141 10.29 4.71 7.38
C ASN A 141 11.77 4.35 7.19
N ALA A 142 12.55 5.16 6.46
CA ALA A 142 13.95 4.90 6.17
C ALA A 142 14.80 4.60 7.42
N ASN A 143 14.59 5.37 8.49
CA ASN A 143 15.29 5.17 9.77
C ASN A 143 15.04 3.79 10.40
N LEU A 144 13.83 3.25 10.25
CA LEU A 144 13.49 1.92 10.75
C LEU A 144 14.12 0.84 9.86
N ILE A 145 14.03 1.03 8.54
CA ILE A 145 14.57 0.10 7.53
C ILE A 145 16.09 -0.04 7.65
N ARG A 146 16.81 1.06 7.93
CA ARG A 146 18.27 1.04 8.11
C ARG A 146 18.73 0.40 9.42
N LYS A 147 17.92 0.44 10.48
CA LYS A 147 18.31 0.00 11.82
C LYS A 147 17.88 -1.43 12.15
N VAL A 148 16.88 -1.96 11.44
CA VAL A 148 16.30 -3.28 11.73
C VAL A 148 16.18 -4.07 10.44
N ARG A 149 16.66 -5.31 10.45
CA ARG A 149 16.54 -6.22 9.31
C ARG A 149 15.18 -6.92 9.34
N PHE A 150 14.27 -6.55 8.45
CA PHE A 150 12.96 -7.17 8.29
C PHE A 150 12.46 -7.06 6.83
N PRO A 151 11.44 -7.83 6.42
CA PRO A 151 10.89 -7.73 5.07
C PRO A 151 10.23 -6.38 4.83
N ARG A 152 10.79 -5.58 3.91
CA ARG A 152 10.43 -4.17 3.72
C ARG A 152 9.04 -3.98 3.12
N GLN A 153 8.53 -4.98 2.38
CA GLN A 153 7.18 -4.96 1.81
C GLN A 153 6.09 -4.83 2.87
N LEU A 154 6.37 -5.17 4.13
CA LEU A 154 5.41 -5.04 5.23
C LEU A 154 5.01 -3.57 5.47
N VAL A 155 5.89 -2.61 5.16
CA VAL A 155 5.64 -1.17 5.35
C VAL A 155 4.57 -0.64 4.40
N PRO A 156 4.70 -0.74 3.06
CA PRO A 156 3.64 -0.27 2.16
C PRO A 156 2.34 -1.05 2.34
N LEU A 157 2.41 -2.35 2.68
CA LEU A 157 1.22 -3.16 2.93
C LEU A 157 0.50 -2.79 4.24
N SER A 158 1.22 -2.35 5.29
CA SER A 158 0.58 -1.85 6.52
C SER A 158 -0.18 -0.56 6.28
N ILE A 159 0.31 0.28 5.37
CA ILE A 159 -0.40 1.50 4.92
C ILE A 159 -1.67 1.15 4.16
N VAL A 160 -1.62 0.21 3.19
CA VAL A 160 -2.82 -0.26 2.49
C VAL A 160 -3.84 -0.81 3.48
N ALA A 161 -3.43 -1.65 4.43
CA ALA A 161 -4.30 -2.17 5.48
C ALA A 161 -4.90 -1.05 6.35
N THR A 162 -4.14 -0.01 6.65
CA THR A 162 -4.62 1.17 7.39
C THR A 162 -5.73 1.92 6.63
N HIS A 163 -5.62 2.02 5.30
CA HIS A 163 -6.65 2.62 4.45
C HIS A 163 -7.84 1.69 4.20
N LEU A 164 -7.60 0.37 4.20
CA LEU A 164 -8.63 -0.66 4.06
C LEU A 164 -9.66 -0.59 5.19
N VAL A 165 -9.27 -0.20 6.41
CA VAL A 165 -10.22 0.02 7.52
C VAL A 165 -11.25 1.10 7.15
N GLY A 166 -10.81 2.21 6.56
CA GLY A 166 -11.72 3.28 6.13
C GLY A 166 -12.65 2.83 5.00
N PHE A 167 -12.10 2.10 4.03
CA PHE A 167 -12.87 1.50 2.94
C PHE A 167 -13.92 0.52 3.45
N ALA A 168 -13.54 -0.41 4.33
CA ALA A 168 -14.45 -1.41 4.90
C ALA A 168 -15.59 -0.76 5.69
N VAL A 169 -15.28 0.30 6.45
CA VAL A 169 -16.30 1.07 7.19
C VAL A 169 -17.25 1.77 6.22
N MET A 170 -16.74 2.44 5.18
CA MET A 170 -17.60 3.03 4.15
C MET A 170 -18.42 1.97 3.40
N LEU A 171 -17.83 0.82 3.07
CA LEU A 171 -18.51 -0.28 2.38
C LEU A 171 -19.69 -0.79 3.20
N VAL A 172 -19.49 -1.01 4.52
CA VAL A 172 -20.57 -1.40 5.43
C VAL A 172 -21.68 -0.33 5.46
N VAL A 173 -21.32 0.96 5.52
CA VAL A 173 -22.30 2.06 5.47
C VAL A 173 -23.11 2.01 4.17
N VAL A 174 -22.45 1.82 3.02
CA VAL A 174 -23.12 1.73 1.71
C VAL A 174 -24.03 0.50 1.62
N VAL A 175 -23.58 -0.66 2.10
CA VAL A 175 -24.39 -1.89 2.17
C VAL A 175 -25.65 -1.66 3.00
N VAL A 176 -25.54 -1.03 4.18
CA VAL A 176 -26.70 -0.71 5.03
C VAL A 176 -27.66 0.24 4.31
N LEU A 177 -27.14 1.30 3.67
CA LEU A 177 -27.98 2.26 2.95
C LEU A 177 -28.67 1.63 1.73
N SER A 178 -27.97 0.76 1.00
CA SER A 178 -28.52 -0.03 -0.12
C SER A 178 -29.67 -0.93 0.36
N LEU A 179 -29.47 -1.71 1.42
CA LEU A 179 -30.52 -2.58 2.00
C LEU A 179 -31.80 -1.82 2.40
N LEU A 180 -31.65 -0.58 2.87
CA LEU A 180 -32.75 0.28 3.31
C LEU A 180 -33.48 0.96 2.15
N ARG A 181 -32.76 1.35 1.08
CA ARG A 181 -33.29 2.18 -0.01
C ARG A 181 -33.64 1.42 -1.28
N ILE A 182 -32.95 0.30 -1.55
CA ILE A 182 -33.05 -0.46 -2.80
C ILE A 182 -33.45 -1.91 -2.46
N PRO A 183 -34.76 -2.22 -2.46
CA PRO A 183 -35.25 -3.58 -2.20
C PRO A 183 -34.66 -4.65 -3.13
N GLU A 184 -34.40 -4.29 -4.39
CA GLU A 184 -33.91 -5.17 -5.44
C GLU A 184 -32.47 -5.64 -5.17
N ALA A 185 -31.66 -4.82 -4.50
CA ALA A 185 -30.26 -5.13 -4.21
C ALA A 185 -30.06 -6.08 -3.02
N ARG A 186 -31.12 -6.46 -2.29
CA ARG A 186 -31.00 -7.23 -1.03
C ARG A 186 -30.35 -8.60 -1.19
N ASP A 187 -30.58 -9.24 -2.32
CA ASP A 187 -30.04 -10.58 -2.61
C ASP A 187 -28.59 -10.49 -3.11
N THR A 188 -28.24 -9.43 -3.84
CA THR A 188 -26.91 -9.25 -4.44
C THR A 188 -25.92 -8.60 -3.50
N VAL A 189 -26.35 -7.68 -2.63
CA VAL A 189 -25.49 -6.74 -1.85
C VAL A 189 -24.31 -7.41 -1.14
N TRP A 190 -24.47 -8.66 -0.70
CA TRP A 190 -23.44 -9.43 0.01
C TRP A 190 -22.22 -9.74 -0.86
N LEU A 191 -22.36 -9.75 -2.19
CA LEU A 191 -21.28 -9.93 -3.14
C LEU A 191 -20.32 -8.73 -3.18
N ALA A 192 -20.70 -7.60 -2.61
CA ALA A 192 -19.82 -6.44 -2.47
C ALA A 192 -18.60 -6.73 -1.56
N PHE A 193 -18.71 -7.64 -0.59
CA PHE A 193 -17.60 -8.01 0.28
C PHE A 193 -16.49 -8.80 -0.44
N PRO A 194 -16.77 -9.92 -1.14
CA PRO A 194 -15.74 -10.62 -1.91
C PRO A 194 -15.18 -9.77 -3.06
N LEU A 195 -16.02 -8.98 -3.76
CA LEU A 195 -15.53 -8.04 -4.78
C LEU A 195 -14.61 -6.97 -4.16
N GLY A 196 -15.02 -6.37 -3.04
CA GLY A 196 -14.21 -5.41 -2.30
C GLY A 196 -12.89 -6.00 -1.77
N ALA A 197 -12.88 -7.29 -1.41
CA ALA A 197 -11.67 -7.99 -1.03
C ALA A 197 -10.70 -8.20 -2.21
N LEU A 198 -11.21 -8.61 -3.37
CA LEU A 198 -10.40 -8.70 -4.60
C LEU A 198 -9.85 -7.33 -5.01
N PHE A 199 -10.67 -6.29 -4.92
CA PHE A 199 -10.23 -4.92 -5.16
C PHE A 199 -9.14 -4.50 -4.17
N ALA A 200 -9.25 -4.83 -2.88
CA ALA A 200 -8.21 -4.57 -1.89
C ALA A 200 -6.89 -5.29 -2.20
N CYS A 201 -6.95 -6.54 -2.70
CA CYS A 201 -5.78 -7.27 -3.18
C CYS A 201 -5.12 -6.55 -4.37
N MET A 202 -5.92 -6.09 -5.33
CA MET A 202 -5.43 -5.32 -6.48
C MET A 202 -4.73 -4.03 -6.02
N VAL A 203 -5.37 -3.26 -5.13
CA VAL A 203 -4.80 -2.03 -4.55
C VAL A 203 -3.49 -2.33 -3.82
N ALA A 204 -3.40 -3.42 -3.06
CA ALA A 204 -2.18 -3.81 -2.36
C ALA A 204 -1.00 -4.11 -3.32
N GLY A 205 -1.28 -4.78 -4.44
CA GLY A 205 -0.29 -5.05 -5.48
C GLY A 205 0.22 -3.77 -6.16
N VAL A 206 -0.71 -2.90 -6.60
CA VAL A 206 -0.37 -1.62 -7.23
C VAL A 206 0.39 -0.70 -6.27
N ALA A 207 -0.08 -0.60 -5.02
CA ALA A 207 0.56 0.24 -4.01
C ALA A 207 1.99 -0.23 -3.67
N LEU A 208 2.23 -1.54 -3.64
CA LEU A 208 3.59 -2.09 -3.47
C LEU A 208 4.50 -1.74 -4.65
N ALA A 209 3.99 -1.86 -5.89
CA ALA A 209 4.74 -1.45 -7.08
C ALA A 209 5.11 0.03 -7.03
N ILE A 210 4.14 0.89 -6.71
CA ILE A 210 4.34 2.34 -6.61
C ILE A 210 5.34 2.69 -5.51
N ALA A 211 5.22 2.10 -4.31
CA ALA A 211 6.16 2.33 -3.21
C ALA A 211 7.59 1.95 -3.60
N SER A 212 7.75 0.80 -4.26
CA SER A 212 9.05 0.31 -4.72
C SER A 212 9.64 1.22 -5.79
N LEU A 213 8.83 1.69 -6.74
CA LEU A 213 9.26 2.63 -7.78
C LEU A 213 9.62 4.00 -7.20
N ASN A 214 8.85 4.52 -6.24
CA ASN A 214 9.11 5.83 -5.64
C ASN A 214 10.37 5.84 -4.77
N ALA A 215 10.71 4.71 -4.15
CA ALA A 215 11.98 4.56 -3.45
C ALA A 215 13.19 4.75 -4.39
N LEU A 216 13.05 4.35 -5.66
CA LEU A 216 14.07 4.53 -6.71
C LEU A 216 13.99 5.89 -7.40
N PHE A 217 12.77 6.35 -7.68
CA PHE A 217 12.46 7.54 -8.46
C PHE A 217 11.47 8.41 -7.72
N ARG A 218 11.96 9.45 -7.04
CA ARG A 218 11.13 10.35 -6.21
C ARG A 218 10.02 11.09 -6.99
N ASP A 219 10.19 11.24 -8.31
CA ASP A 219 9.19 11.88 -9.17
C ASP A 219 7.90 11.05 -9.31
N VAL A 220 7.92 9.76 -8.95
CA VAL A 220 6.74 8.89 -8.99
C VAL A 220 5.63 9.40 -8.08
N GLU A 221 5.98 9.91 -6.88
CA GLU A 221 5.00 10.53 -5.98
C GLU A 221 4.35 11.77 -6.60
N HIS A 222 5.14 12.64 -7.21
CA HIS A 222 4.64 13.85 -7.85
C HIS A 222 3.76 13.52 -9.06
N LEU A 223 4.18 12.57 -9.89
CA LEU A 223 3.43 12.08 -11.04
C LEU A 223 2.10 11.46 -10.60
N LEU A 224 2.12 10.61 -9.57
CA LEU A 224 0.90 10.01 -9.02
C LEU A 224 -0.08 11.08 -8.55
N THR A 225 0.41 12.07 -7.79
CA THR A 225 -0.41 13.18 -7.28
C THR A 225 -1.08 13.94 -8.43
N ALA A 226 -0.32 14.24 -9.49
CA ALA A 226 -0.82 14.96 -10.66
C ALA A 226 -1.82 14.13 -11.49
N LEU A 227 -1.62 12.81 -11.58
CA LEU A 227 -2.47 11.91 -12.37
C LEU A 227 -3.78 11.54 -11.67
N LEU A 228 -3.82 11.48 -10.33
CA LEU A 228 -5.02 11.07 -9.61
C LEU A 228 -6.23 11.96 -9.93
N LEU A 229 -6.04 13.27 -10.06
CA LEU A 229 -7.15 14.19 -10.34
C LEU A 229 -7.81 13.95 -11.71
N PRO A 230 -7.10 13.98 -12.86
CA PRO A 230 -7.72 13.68 -14.14
C PRO A 230 -8.23 12.23 -14.20
N TRP A 231 -7.52 11.28 -13.57
CA TRP A 231 -7.94 9.88 -13.54
C TRP A 231 -9.27 9.67 -12.81
N PHE A 232 -9.57 10.48 -11.79
CA PHE A 232 -10.89 10.47 -11.15
C PHE A 232 -12.03 10.73 -12.16
N PHE A 233 -11.87 11.72 -13.04
CA PHE A 233 -12.87 12.05 -14.06
C PHE A 233 -12.93 11.05 -15.21
N LEU A 234 -11.80 10.40 -15.52
CA LEU A 234 -11.71 9.28 -16.47
C LEU A 234 -12.31 7.98 -15.92
N THR A 235 -12.63 7.91 -14.63
CA THR A 235 -13.27 6.74 -14.02
C THR A 235 -14.76 7.03 -13.88
N PRO A 236 -15.67 6.10 -14.27
CA PRO A 236 -17.12 6.33 -14.25
C PRO A 236 -17.68 6.28 -12.82
N ILE A 237 -17.30 7.25 -11.99
CA ILE A 237 -17.77 7.41 -10.61
C ILE A 237 -18.97 8.34 -10.57
N LEU A 238 -18.87 9.44 -11.33
CA LEU A 238 -19.87 10.52 -11.39
C LEU A 238 -20.97 10.26 -12.42
N TYR A 239 -20.71 9.36 -13.37
CA TYR A 239 -21.58 9.06 -14.50
C TYR A 239 -21.58 7.55 -14.76
N SER A 240 -22.60 7.09 -15.49
CA SER A 240 -22.61 5.76 -16.10
C SER A 240 -22.07 5.83 -17.52
N LEU A 241 -21.21 4.88 -17.91
CA LEU A 241 -20.64 4.81 -19.26
C LEU A 241 -21.73 4.73 -20.34
N ASP A 242 -22.78 3.96 -20.09
CA ASP A 242 -23.89 3.72 -21.01
C ASP A 242 -24.76 4.97 -21.28
N GLN A 243 -24.68 5.99 -20.40
CA GLN A 243 -25.53 7.18 -20.43
C GLN A 243 -24.83 8.40 -21.03
N LEU A 244 -23.56 8.28 -21.43
CA LEU A 244 -22.81 9.40 -21.97
C LEU A 244 -23.25 9.72 -23.41
N PRO A 245 -23.78 10.91 -23.69
CA PRO A 245 -24.20 11.29 -25.04
C PRO A 245 -22.99 11.36 -25.97
N GLY A 246 -23.05 10.64 -27.10
CA GLY A 246 -21.99 10.60 -28.11
C GLY A 246 -20.86 9.59 -27.84
N VAL A 247 -20.92 8.78 -26.77
CA VAL A 247 -19.92 7.72 -26.55
C VAL A 247 -20.00 6.62 -27.61
N ALA A 248 -21.19 6.34 -28.13
CA ALA A 248 -21.38 5.43 -29.26
C ALA A 248 -20.59 5.83 -30.52
N ASP A 249 -20.28 7.12 -30.69
CA ASP A 249 -19.49 7.62 -31.81
C ASP A 249 -17.96 7.39 -31.61
N TYR A 250 -17.54 7.09 -30.38
CA TYR A 250 -16.14 6.86 -30.00
C TYR A 250 -15.95 5.52 -29.27
N PRO A 251 -16.21 4.37 -29.93
CA PRO A 251 -16.14 3.04 -29.29
C PRO A 251 -14.75 2.70 -28.74
N ALA A 252 -13.68 3.27 -29.33
CA ALA A 252 -12.33 3.09 -28.83
C ALA A 252 -12.10 3.80 -27.48
N ALA A 253 -12.71 4.97 -27.28
CA ALA A 253 -12.60 5.71 -26.02
C ALA A 253 -13.41 5.01 -24.92
N GLU A 254 -14.61 4.53 -25.24
CA GLU A 254 -15.42 3.70 -24.35
C GLU A 254 -14.65 2.46 -23.88
N PHE A 255 -14.08 1.72 -24.83
CA PHE A 255 -13.27 0.54 -24.54
C PHE A 255 -12.06 0.88 -23.66
N ALA A 256 -11.37 1.99 -23.93
CA ALA A 256 -10.24 2.42 -23.11
C ALA A 256 -10.66 2.78 -21.68
N ILE A 257 -11.74 3.54 -21.52
CA ILE A 257 -12.24 3.95 -20.21
C ILE A 257 -12.75 2.74 -19.41
N HIS A 258 -13.37 1.76 -20.06
CA HIS A 258 -13.90 0.59 -19.36
C HIS A 258 -12.83 -0.48 -19.11
N TRP A 259 -12.02 -0.85 -20.10
CA TRP A 259 -11.12 -2.02 -20.00
C TRP A 259 -9.65 -1.66 -19.72
N VAL A 260 -9.17 -0.50 -20.17
CA VAL A 260 -7.77 -0.08 -19.95
C VAL A 260 -7.61 0.57 -18.57
N ASN A 261 -8.61 1.31 -18.12
CA ASN A 261 -8.66 1.79 -16.74
C ASN A 261 -9.02 0.64 -15.78
N PHE A 262 -8.01 0.06 -15.13
CA PHE A 262 -8.20 -1.07 -14.22
C PHE A 262 -9.10 -0.78 -13.01
N LEU A 263 -9.41 0.49 -12.72
CA LEU A 263 -10.33 0.87 -11.64
C LEU A 263 -11.79 0.82 -12.06
N THR A 264 -12.08 0.90 -13.36
CA THR A 264 -13.46 0.94 -13.87
C THR A 264 -14.21 -0.38 -13.59
N PRO A 265 -13.72 -1.56 -13.99
CA PRO A 265 -14.48 -2.81 -13.81
C PRO A 265 -14.77 -3.17 -12.33
N PRO A 266 -13.84 -2.98 -11.37
CA PRO A 266 -14.17 -3.17 -9.96
C PRO A 266 -15.26 -2.23 -9.44
N ILE A 267 -15.26 -0.97 -9.89
CA ILE A 267 -16.24 0.04 -9.46
C ILE A 267 -17.62 -0.29 -10.04
N GLU A 268 -17.69 -0.71 -11.30
CA GLU A 268 -18.94 -1.10 -11.95
C GLU A 268 -19.49 -2.40 -11.37
N ALA A 269 -18.66 -3.43 -11.18
CA ALA A 269 -19.09 -4.67 -10.52
C ALA A 269 -19.62 -4.42 -9.10
N MET A 270 -19.02 -3.51 -8.34
CA MET A 270 -19.53 -3.11 -7.03
C MET A 270 -20.86 -2.35 -7.16
N ARG A 271 -21.01 -1.50 -8.19
CA ARG A 271 -22.23 -0.72 -8.44
C ARG A 271 -23.41 -1.59 -8.87
N ASP A 272 -23.20 -2.58 -9.73
CA ASP A 272 -24.22 -3.56 -10.14
C ASP A 272 -24.86 -4.22 -8.93
N VAL A 273 -24.02 -4.65 -8.01
CA VAL A 273 -24.42 -5.36 -6.79
C VAL A 273 -25.06 -4.45 -5.75
N LEU A 274 -24.53 -3.23 -5.56
CA LEU A 274 -24.94 -2.31 -4.49
C LEU A 274 -26.10 -1.38 -4.89
N PHE A 275 -26.24 -1.05 -6.17
CA PHE A 275 -27.20 -0.07 -6.67
C PHE A 275 -28.22 -0.66 -7.64
N PHE A 276 -27.78 -1.39 -8.65
CA PHE A 276 -28.72 -1.94 -9.66
C PHE A 276 -29.46 -3.19 -9.18
N GLY A 277 -28.90 -3.89 -8.19
CA GLY A 277 -29.45 -5.16 -7.70
C GLY A 277 -29.29 -6.31 -8.70
N GLU A 278 -28.32 -6.17 -9.60
CA GLU A 278 -28.01 -7.16 -10.61
C GLU A 278 -26.77 -7.96 -10.20
N LEU A 279 -26.66 -9.19 -10.72
CA LEU A 279 -25.42 -9.93 -10.59
C LEU A 279 -24.34 -9.24 -11.42
N PRO A 280 -23.12 -9.07 -10.88
CA PRO A 280 -22.05 -8.40 -11.60
C PRO A 280 -21.74 -9.19 -12.85
N ARG A 281 -21.46 -8.49 -13.94
CA ARG A 281 -21.14 -9.13 -15.21
C ARG A 281 -19.97 -10.09 -15.02
N LEU A 282 -20.07 -11.27 -15.62
CA LEU A 282 -19.03 -12.30 -15.47
C LEU A 282 -17.68 -11.79 -15.98
N SER A 283 -17.69 -10.99 -17.05
CA SER A 283 -16.51 -10.35 -17.62
C SER A 283 -15.81 -9.42 -16.62
N GLU A 284 -16.57 -8.59 -15.89
CA GLU A 284 -16.04 -7.68 -14.89
C GLU A 284 -15.52 -8.46 -13.68
N THR A 285 -16.26 -9.46 -13.20
CA THR A 285 -15.81 -10.30 -12.07
C THR A 285 -14.50 -11.02 -12.38
N ILE A 286 -14.39 -11.60 -13.58
CA ILE A 286 -13.15 -12.24 -14.06
C ILE A 286 -12.05 -11.18 -14.17
N TYR A 287 -12.34 -10.00 -14.71
CA TYR A 287 -11.37 -8.92 -14.82
C TYR A 287 -10.84 -8.53 -13.44
N VAL A 288 -11.70 -8.30 -12.44
CA VAL A 288 -11.27 -7.92 -11.09
C VAL A 288 -10.38 -9.01 -10.48
N ALA A 289 -10.75 -10.29 -10.64
CA ALA A 289 -9.95 -11.40 -10.15
C ALA A 289 -8.57 -11.48 -10.84
N VAL A 290 -8.53 -11.36 -12.17
CA VAL A 290 -7.29 -11.38 -12.95
C VAL A 290 -6.44 -10.15 -12.64
N ALA A 291 -7.04 -8.96 -12.58
CA ALA A 291 -6.37 -7.71 -12.25
C ALA A 291 -5.78 -7.76 -10.84
N ALA A 292 -6.46 -8.36 -9.87
CA ALA A 292 -5.90 -8.59 -8.54
C ALA A 292 -4.66 -9.49 -8.57
N VAL A 293 -4.72 -10.62 -9.28
CA VAL A 293 -3.57 -11.53 -9.42
C VAL A 293 -2.40 -10.85 -10.16
N VAL A 294 -2.68 -10.16 -11.26
CA VAL A 294 -1.69 -9.44 -12.06
C VAL A 294 -1.05 -8.31 -11.24
N ALA A 295 -1.85 -7.51 -10.52
CA ALA A 295 -1.35 -6.44 -9.67
C ALA A 295 -0.46 -6.97 -8.55
N LEU A 296 -0.86 -8.06 -7.88
CA LEU A 296 -0.03 -8.70 -6.86
C LEU A 296 1.27 -9.26 -7.46
N GLY A 297 1.18 -9.93 -8.62
CA GLY A 297 2.36 -10.43 -9.34
C GLY A 297 3.32 -9.31 -9.76
N ALA A 298 2.79 -8.22 -10.32
CA ALA A 298 3.56 -7.05 -10.72
C ALA A 298 4.20 -6.35 -9.51
N GLY A 299 3.43 -6.15 -8.43
CA GLY A 299 3.95 -5.57 -7.17
C GLY A 299 5.08 -6.39 -6.59
N SER A 300 4.92 -7.72 -6.52
CA SER A 300 5.97 -8.64 -6.06
C SER A 300 7.19 -8.63 -6.97
N PHE A 301 7.00 -8.65 -8.28
CA PHE A 301 8.09 -8.61 -9.26
C PHE A 301 8.91 -7.32 -9.14
N VAL A 302 8.24 -6.15 -9.16
CA VAL A 302 8.89 -4.84 -9.03
C VAL A 302 9.64 -4.74 -7.70
N PHE A 303 9.03 -5.19 -6.60
CA PHE A 303 9.67 -5.20 -5.29
C PHE A 303 10.91 -6.09 -5.26
N SER A 304 10.81 -7.35 -5.69
CA SER A 304 11.92 -8.32 -5.69
C SER A 304 13.11 -7.84 -6.53
N ARG A 305 12.86 -7.12 -7.62
CA ARG A 305 13.92 -6.55 -8.47
C ARG A 305 14.57 -5.31 -7.87
N SER A 306 13.85 -4.60 -7.00
CA SER A 306 14.25 -3.31 -6.44
C SER A 306 14.82 -3.42 -5.02
N ASP A 307 14.57 -4.51 -4.30
CA ASP A 307 14.90 -4.65 -2.87
C ASP A 307 16.38 -4.39 -2.56
N ASP A 308 17.29 -4.91 -3.38
CA ASP A 308 18.74 -4.68 -3.20
C ASP A 308 19.10 -3.19 -3.35
N ARG A 309 18.43 -2.47 -4.24
CA ARG A 309 18.67 -1.04 -4.49
C ARG A 309 18.02 -0.16 -3.43
N ILE A 310 16.82 -0.53 -2.99
CA ILE A 310 16.10 0.12 -1.89
C ILE A 310 16.95 0.12 -0.62
N ALA A 311 17.76 -0.93 -0.40
CA ALA A 311 18.68 -0.99 0.74
C ALA A 311 19.73 0.13 0.76
N VAL A 312 20.16 0.57 -0.42
CA VAL A 312 21.25 1.53 -0.62
C VAL A 312 20.71 2.96 -0.69
N GLU A 313 19.55 3.14 -1.33
CA GLU A 313 18.99 4.46 -1.64
C GLU A 313 18.14 5.05 -0.50
N VAL A 314 17.48 4.19 0.29
CA VAL A 314 16.66 4.59 1.45
C VAL A 314 17.54 4.82 2.65
#